data_AF-A0A6H2NKP4-F1
#
_entry.id   AF-A0A6H2NKP4-F1
#
_cell.length_a   1.000
_cell.length_b   1.000
_cell.length_c   1.000
_cell.angle_alpha   90.00
_cell.angle_beta   90.00
_cell.angle_gamma   90.00
#
_symmetry.space_group_name_H-M   'P 1'
#
loop_
_entity.id
_entity.type
_entity.pdbx_description
1 polymer ?
#
loop_
_entity_poly.entity_id
_entity_poly.type
_entity_poly.pdbx_seq_one_letter_code
_entity_poly.pdbx_strand_id
1 'polypeptide(L)'
;MNQRWVYGIGAAVLGTPVLVGITLGPVWSQTEPLIESETPMDEVIPAYSIRVTSTLDGDPVADEQLTLREALKLANGTLPLEALSPAEQALVQPLTDGAGSEITFDLPDGDTTIELMDLLPEVVVPGLVIDGTTQAGYDADAIIDPRFPPAPVVTLTPAPGQEVARGLSIAADEVVVRGLSIYGFRT
;
A
#
# COMPACT_ATOMS: atom_id res chain seq x y z
N MET A 1 37.94 -14.29 8.56
CA MET A 1 38.47 -12.92 8.78
C MET A 1 37.79 -12.37 10.01
N ASN A 2 38.49 -12.36 11.15
CA ASN A 2 38.02 -11.92 12.46
C ASN A 2 38.98 -10.84 12.97
N GLN A 3 38.48 -9.67 13.35
CA GLN A 3 39.21 -8.76 14.24
C GLN A 3 38.22 -8.10 15.18
N ARG A 4 38.14 -8.64 16.41
CA ARG A 4 37.62 -7.97 17.60
C ARG A 4 38.80 -7.21 18.20
N TRP A 5 38.61 -5.94 18.53
CA TRP A 5 39.56 -5.19 19.34
C TRP A 5 38.97 -4.89 20.72
N VAL A 6 39.73 -5.30 21.74
CA VAL A 6 39.64 -4.91 23.16
C VAL A 6 40.80 -3.94 23.41
N TYR A 7 40.65 -3.06 24.41
CA TYR A 7 41.64 -2.40 25.30
C TYR A 7 41.07 -0.99 25.58
N GLY A 8 40.81 -0.50 26.81
CA GLY A 8 41.20 -0.92 28.14
C GLY A 8 41.82 0.27 28.91
N ILE A 9 41.39 0.44 30.17
CA ILE A 9 42.11 1.07 31.31
C ILE A 9 42.11 2.62 31.33
N GLY A 10 41.40 3.27 32.25
CA GLY A 10 41.84 3.63 33.63
C GLY A 10 42.06 5.15 33.69
N ALA A 11 41.90 5.93 34.75
CA ALA A 11 41.79 5.70 36.18
C ALA A 11 41.10 6.92 36.83
N ALA A 12 40.53 6.72 38.02
CA ALA A 12 40.05 7.79 38.89
C ALA A 12 41.22 8.52 39.57
N VAL A 13 41.12 9.85 39.71
CA VAL A 13 41.94 10.64 40.64
C VAL A 13 41.02 11.51 41.50
N LEU A 14 41.15 11.34 42.81
CA LEU A 14 40.52 12.11 43.89
C LEU A 14 41.39 13.31 44.28
N GLY A 15 40.74 14.44 44.59
CA GLY A 15 41.12 15.31 45.72
C GLY A 15 41.81 16.64 45.44
N THR A 16 41.10 17.77 45.61
CA THR A 16 41.17 18.72 46.76
C THR A 16 40.63 20.12 46.38
N PRO A 17 40.11 20.91 47.34
CA PRO A 17 39.21 22.04 47.07
C PRO A 17 39.95 23.38 47.00
N VAL A 18 39.53 24.29 46.11
CA VAL A 18 39.96 25.69 46.14
C VAL A 18 38.78 26.64 45.95
N LEU A 19 38.83 27.66 46.81
CA LEU A 19 37.99 28.83 47.01
C LEU A 19 37.23 29.40 45.80
N VAL A 20 35.94 29.64 46.10
CA VAL A 20 35.05 30.73 45.67
C VAL A 20 35.75 31.92 45.00
N GLY A 21 35.35 32.16 43.76
CA GLY A 21 35.32 33.48 43.13
C GLY A 21 34.02 33.62 42.35
N ILE A 22 32.99 34.19 42.97
CA ILE A 22 31.75 34.54 42.26
C ILE A 22 32.06 35.79 41.44
N THR A 23 32.30 35.60 40.14
CA THR A 23 32.23 36.68 39.17
C THR A 23 30.86 36.62 38.51
N LEU A 24 30.05 37.66 38.73
CA LEU A 24 28.79 37.90 38.05
C LEU A 24 29.10 38.22 36.58
N GLY A 25 29.18 37.18 35.74
CA GLY A 25 29.14 37.32 34.29
C GLY A 25 27.69 37.52 33.83
N PRO A 26 27.44 38.37 32.82
CA PRO A 26 26.08 38.61 32.33
C PRO A 26 25.44 37.31 31.86
N VAL A 27 24.19 37.08 32.31
CA VAL A 27 23.27 36.09 31.77
C VAL A 27 23.10 36.40 30.29
N TRP A 28 23.76 35.62 29.44
CA TRP A 28 23.40 35.51 28.05
C TRP A 28 22.14 34.65 28.03
N SER A 29 21.00 35.27 27.74
CA SER A 29 19.75 34.56 27.48
C SER A 29 20.02 33.51 26.41
N GLN A 30 19.94 32.24 26.78
CA GLN A 30 19.68 31.19 25.83
C GLN A 30 18.26 31.41 25.34
N THR A 31 18.11 32.10 24.21
CA THR A 31 16.93 31.91 23.37
C THR A 31 17.07 30.49 22.84
N GLU A 32 16.48 29.53 23.54
CA GLU A 32 16.22 28.22 22.96
C GLU A 32 15.36 28.50 21.71
N PRO A 33 15.79 28.12 20.50
CA PRO A 33 14.90 28.17 19.37
C PRO A 33 13.72 27.27 19.72
N LEU A 34 12.54 27.87 19.76
CA LEU A 34 11.28 27.14 19.79
C LEU A 34 11.37 26.11 18.67
N ILE A 35 11.45 24.84 19.03
CA ILE A 35 11.25 23.75 18.10
C ILE A 35 9.82 23.94 17.61
N GLU A 36 9.66 24.51 16.43
CA GLU A 36 8.41 24.48 15.70
C GLU A 36 8.06 23.00 15.58
N SER A 37 7.05 22.60 16.33
CA SER A 37 6.39 21.31 16.16
C SER A 37 6.02 21.21 14.69
N GLU A 38 6.81 20.46 13.93
CA GLU A 38 6.52 20.11 12.54
C GLU A 38 5.10 19.56 12.55
N THR A 39 4.16 20.34 12.04
CA THR A 39 2.80 19.87 11.74
C THR A 39 2.99 18.59 10.94
N PRO A 40 2.37 17.46 11.33
CA PRO A 40 2.48 16.24 10.56
C PRO A 40 2.04 16.59 9.14
N MET A 41 3.00 16.60 8.21
CA MET A 41 2.72 16.64 6.81
C MET A 41 1.85 15.41 6.57
N ASP A 42 0.59 15.66 6.20
CA ASP A 42 -0.31 14.65 5.70
C ASP A 42 0.51 13.82 4.69
N GLU A 43 0.75 12.55 5.00
CA GLU A 43 1.57 11.70 4.16
C GLU A 43 0.84 11.55 2.84
N VAL A 44 1.28 12.30 1.82
CA VAL A 44 0.62 12.33 0.52
C VAL A 44 0.93 11.00 -0.16
N ILE A 45 0.01 10.05 -0.02
CA ILE A 45 0.07 8.80 -0.76
C ILE A 45 -0.15 9.14 -2.24
N PRO A 46 0.78 8.80 -3.14
CA PRO A 46 0.63 9.05 -4.56
C PRO A 46 -0.57 8.26 -5.12
N ALA A 47 -1.38 8.92 -5.95
CA ALA A 47 -2.48 8.29 -6.65
C ALA A 47 -2.03 7.71 -8.00
N TYR A 48 -2.54 6.54 -8.34
CA TYR A 48 -2.20 5.83 -9.57
C TYR A 48 -3.42 5.30 -10.30
N SER A 49 -3.38 5.29 -11.63
CA SER A 49 -4.20 4.40 -12.46
C SER A 49 -3.40 3.12 -12.70
N ILE A 50 -3.91 2.01 -12.20
CA ILE A 50 -3.23 0.72 -12.15
C ILE A 50 -4.03 -0.29 -12.99
N ARG A 51 -3.36 -0.99 -13.91
CA ARG A 51 -3.98 -2.03 -14.73
C ARG A 51 -3.52 -3.42 -14.29
N VAL A 52 -4.46 -4.20 -13.78
CA VAL A 52 -4.26 -5.60 -13.37
C VAL A 52 -4.36 -6.50 -14.60
N THR A 53 -3.34 -7.34 -14.80
CA THR A 53 -3.23 -8.23 -15.97
C THR A 53 -3.09 -9.71 -15.59
N SER A 54 -2.99 -10.03 -14.29
CA SER A 54 -2.82 -11.42 -13.80
C SER A 54 -3.98 -11.90 -12.95
N THR A 55 -4.34 -13.18 -13.11
CA THR A 55 -5.27 -13.91 -12.24
C THR A 55 -4.62 -14.50 -10.98
N LEU A 56 -3.30 -14.36 -10.84
CA LEU A 56 -2.54 -14.86 -9.69
C LEU A 56 -2.66 -13.92 -8.47
N ASP A 57 -2.53 -14.51 -7.28
CA ASP A 57 -2.56 -13.81 -5.99
C ASP A 57 -1.39 -14.24 -5.08
N GLY A 58 -0.19 -14.33 -5.68
CA GLY A 58 1.05 -14.64 -4.94
C GLY A 58 1.59 -13.44 -4.17
N ASP A 59 2.66 -13.67 -3.40
CA ASP A 59 3.46 -12.56 -2.89
C ASP A 59 3.96 -11.67 -4.05
N PRO A 60 4.08 -10.35 -3.86
CA PRO A 60 4.57 -9.45 -4.90
C PRO A 60 5.94 -9.87 -5.41
N VAL A 61 6.07 -10.02 -6.72
CA VAL A 61 7.31 -10.41 -7.39
C VAL A 61 7.43 -9.59 -8.66
N ALA A 62 8.57 -8.91 -8.82
CA ALA A 62 8.84 -8.15 -10.04
C ALA A 62 8.89 -9.06 -11.27
N ASP A 63 7.83 -9.08 -12.08
CA ASP A 63 7.69 -9.92 -13.27
C ASP A 63 6.99 -9.20 -14.43
N GLU A 64 6.36 -9.92 -15.37
CA GLU A 64 5.73 -9.30 -16.56
C GLU A 64 4.25 -8.96 -16.38
N GLN A 65 3.62 -9.35 -15.26
CA GLN A 65 2.20 -9.22 -15.03
C GLN A 65 1.93 -8.57 -13.68
N LEU A 66 0.88 -7.76 -13.59
CA LEU A 66 0.51 -7.07 -12.36
C LEU A 66 -0.71 -7.75 -11.73
N THR A 67 -0.58 -8.19 -10.48
CA THR A 67 -1.64 -8.86 -9.71
C THR A 67 -2.53 -7.86 -8.96
N LEU A 68 -3.74 -8.29 -8.58
CA LEU A 68 -4.62 -7.46 -7.73
C LEU A 68 -3.96 -7.14 -6.37
N ARG A 69 -3.18 -8.07 -5.81
CA ARG A 69 -2.47 -7.85 -4.54
C ARG A 69 -1.43 -6.74 -4.66
N GLU A 70 -0.65 -6.74 -5.75
CA GLU A 70 0.29 -5.66 -6.04
C GLU A 70 -0.43 -4.33 -6.24
N ALA A 71 -1.52 -4.31 -7.02
CA ALA A 71 -2.32 -3.12 -7.23
C ALA A 71 -2.84 -2.51 -5.91
N LEU A 72 -3.37 -3.34 -5.01
CA LEU A 72 -3.83 -2.89 -3.69
C LEU A 72 -2.67 -2.39 -2.83
N LYS A 73 -1.52 -3.07 -2.83
CA LYS A 73 -0.36 -2.63 -2.06
C LYS A 73 0.22 -1.31 -2.58
N LEU A 74 0.25 -1.10 -3.89
CA LEU A 74 0.64 0.15 -4.54
C LEU A 74 -0.33 1.27 -4.17
N ALA A 75 -1.63 1.04 -4.32
CA ALA A 75 -2.66 2.01 -3.97
C ALA A 75 -2.62 2.39 -2.48
N ASN A 76 -2.26 1.43 -1.60
CA ASN A 76 -2.08 1.66 -0.17
C ASN A 76 -0.75 2.32 0.21
N GLY A 77 0.19 2.52 -0.74
CA GLY A 77 1.53 3.01 -0.46
C GLY A 77 2.45 2.02 0.26
N THR A 78 2.06 0.76 0.37
CA THR A 78 2.83 -0.30 1.08
C THR A 78 3.78 -1.08 0.17
N LEU A 79 3.59 -0.99 -1.15
CA LEU A 79 4.52 -1.46 -2.18
C LEU A 79 5.01 -0.23 -2.96
N PRO A 80 6.31 0.11 -2.90
CA PRO A 80 6.84 1.23 -3.69
C PRO A 80 6.84 0.88 -5.18
N LEU A 81 6.62 1.88 -6.04
CA LEU A 81 6.59 1.69 -7.50
C LEU A 81 7.92 1.13 -8.03
N GLU A 82 9.03 1.47 -7.40
CA GLU A 82 10.37 1.01 -7.76
C GLU A 82 10.62 -0.47 -7.45
N ALA A 83 9.76 -1.11 -6.65
CA ALA A 83 9.82 -2.55 -6.40
C ALA A 83 9.22 -3.37 -7.54
N LEU A 84 8.44 -2.74 -8.44
CA LEU A 84 7.89 -3.38 -9.62
C LEU A 84 8.94 -3.50 -10.74
N SER A 85 8.76 -4.47 -11.63
CA SER A 85 9.54 -4.58 -12.85
C SER A 85 9.26 -3.43 -13.83
N PRO A 86 10.11 -3.20 -14.84
CA PRO A 86 9.81 -2.23 -15.90
C PRO A 86 8.52 -2.53 -16.68
N ALA A 87 8.12 -3.82 -16.80
CA ALA A 87 6.90 -4.20 -17.50
C ALA A 87 5.66 -3.84 -16.67
N GLU A 88 5.69 -4.09 -15.37
CA GLU A 88 4.62 -3.74 -14.43
C GLU A 88 4.51 -2.22 -14.25
N GLN A 89 5.63 -1.51 -14.15
CA GLN A 89 5.62 -0.03 -14.09
C GLN A 89 4.94 0.59 -15.32
N ALA A 90 5.01 -0.06 -16.49
CA ALA A 90 4.31 0.41 -17.68
C ALA A 90 2.77 0.26 -17.57
N LEU A 91 2.28 -0.57 -16.65
CA LEU A 91 0.86 -0.76 -16.33
C LEU A 91 0.36 0.22 -15.25
N VAL A 92 1.24 1.06 -14.71
CA VAL A 92 0.94 2.03 -13.66
C VAL A 92 1.18 3.44 -14.19
N GLN A 93 0.17 4.30 -14.13
CA GLN A 93 0.26 5.69 -14.53
C GLN A 93 -0.01 6.60 -13.33
N PRO A 94 0.84 7.59 -13.04
CA PRO A 94 0.58 8.53 -11.96
C PRO A 94 -0.65 9.39 -12.31
N LEU A 95 -1.52 9.59 -11.32
CA LEU A 95 -2.65 10.52 -11.41
C LEU A 95 -2.25 11.84 -10.76
N THR A 96 -2.42 12.94 -11.49
CA THR A 96 -1.96 14.28 -11.07
C THR A 96 -2.98 15.07 -10.25
N ASP A 97 -4.13 14.49 -9.95
CA ASP A 97 -5.24 15.18 -9.30
C ASP A 97 -5.54 14.47 -7.99
N GLY A 98 -6.01 15.22 -6.97
CA GLY A 98 -6.35 14.70 -5.63
C GLY A 98 -7.53 13.70 -5.60
N ALA A 99 -7.78 13.01 -6.70
CA ALA A 99 -8.57 11.79 -6.76
C ALA A 99 -7.74 10.63 -6.19
N GLY A 100 -8.43 9.66 -5.56
CA GLY A 100 -7.78 8.42 -5.13
C GLY A 100 -7.28 7.59 -6.31
N SER A 101 -6.52 6.53 -6.01
CA SER A 101 -6.06 5.58 -7.03
C SER A 101 -7.24 4.87 -7.71
N GLU A 102 -7.03 4.38 -8.92
CA GLU A 102 -7.97 3.58 -9.70
C GLU A 102 -7.31 2.27 -10.12
N ILE A 103 -8.00 1.16 -9.88
CA ILE A 103 -7.60 -0.18 -10.28
C ILE A 103 -8.56 -0.66 -11.38
N THR A 104 -8.00 -0.95 -12.54
CA THR A 104 -8.69 -1.46 -13.73
C THR A 104 -8.19 -2.87 -14.06
N PHE A 105 -8.97 -3.62 -14.82
CA PHE A 105 -8.66 -5.01 -15.19
C PHE A 105 -8.53 -5.17 -16.71
N ASP A 106 -7.52 -5.95 -17.11
CA ASP A 106 -7.20 -6.39 -18.46
C ASP A 106 -6.63 -7.82 -18.39
N LEU A 107 -7.40 -8.71 -17.76
CA LEU A 107 -7.10 -10.12 -17.57
C LEU A 107 -7.24 -10.90 -18.89
N PRO A 108 -6.56 -12.05 -19.05
CA PRO A 108 -6.66 -12.88 -20.24
C PRO A 108 -8.10 -13.32 -20.57
N ASP A 109 -8.44 -13.34 -21.85
CA ASP A 109 -9.75 -13.79 -22.31
C ASP A 109 -10.03 -15.23 -21.85
N GLY A 110 -11.18 -15.43 -21.20
CA GLY A 110 -11.59 -16.74 -20.69
C GLY A 110 -10.95 -17.15 -19.36
N ASP A 111 -10.03 -16.34 -18.83
CA ASP A 111 -9.47 -16.49 -17.48
C ASP A 111 -9.58 -15.17 -16.71
N THR A 112 -10.77 -14.92 -16.15
CA THR A 112 -11.09 -13.69 -15.40
C THR A 112 -11.37 -13.98 -13.92
N THR A 113 -10.95 -15.15 -13.44
CA THR A 113 -11.11 -15.58 -12.05
C THR A 113 -9.79 -15.44 -11.32
N ILE A 114 -9.73 -14.51 -10.38
CA ILE A 114 -8.58 -14.31 -9.50
C ILE A 114 -8.75 -15.26 -8.30
N GLU A 115 -7.89 -16.25 -8.23
CA GLU A 115 -7.89 -17.27 -7.19
C GLU A 115 -7.01 -16.82 -6.01
N LEU A 116 -7.64 -16.41 -4.91
CA LEU A 116 -6.96 -15.88 -3.75
C LEU A 116 -6.26 -16.98 -2.96
N MET A 117 -4.97 -16.79 -2.70
CA MET A 117 -4.14 -17.73 -1.94
C MET A 117 -4.10 -17.39 -0.45
N ASP A 118 -4.26 -16.11 -0.12
CA ASP A 118 -4.31 -15.58 1.24
C ASP A 118 -5.21 -14.33 1.27
N LEU A 119 -5.44 -13.76 2.45
CA LEU A 119 -6.17 -12.50 2.62
C LEU A 119 -5.55 -11.40 1.78
N LEU A 120 -6.37 -10.71 0.98
CA LEU A 120 -5.95 -9.50 0.28
C LEU A 120 -5.61 -8.39 1.30
N PRO A 121 -4.66 -7.50 0.97
CA PRO A 121 -4.43 -6.29 1.73
C PRO A 121 -5.73 -5.51 1.94
N GLU A 122 -5.95 -5.03 3.15
CA GLU A 122 -7.10 -4.18 3.46
C GLU A 122 -6.98 -2.83 2.73
N VAL A 123 -8.08 -2.34 2.17
CA VAL A 123 -8.14 -1.01 1.55
C VAL A 123 -8.20 0.04 2.65
N VAL A 124 -7.12 0.81 2.80
CA VAL A 124 -6.96 1.83 3.85
C VAL A 124 -6.83 3.25 3.30
N VAL A 125 -6.86 3.41 1.97
CA VAL A 125 -6.73 4.70 1.30
C VAL A 125 -8.11 5.17 0.81
N PRO A 126 -8.52 6.41 1.13
CA PRO A 126 -9.81 6.92 0.72
C PRO A 126 -9.88 7.16 -0.79
N GLY A 127 -11.10 7.08 -1.33
CA GLY A 127 -11.34 7.38 -2.75
C GLY A 127 -10.80 6.35 -3.74
N LEU A 128 -10.32 5.18 -3.29
CA LEU A 128 -9.89 4.10 -4.17
C LEU A 128 -11.07 3.60 -5.02
N VAL A 129 -10.86 3.52 -6.33
CA VAL A 129 -11.81 2.90 -7.26
C VAL A 129 -11.28 1.55 -7.71
N ILE A 130 -12.07 0.48 -7.58
CA ILE A 130 -11.79 -0.85 -8.12
C ILE A 130 -12.87 -1.17 -9.16
N ASP A 131 -12.48 -1.15 -10.43
CA ASP A 131 -13.39 -1.17 -11.57
C ASP A 131 -13.26 -2.42 -12.43
N GLY A 132 -14.00 -3.47 -12.09
CA GLY A 132 -14.13 -4.68 -12.90
C GLY A 132 -14.90 -4.50 -14.21
N THR A 133 -15.52 -3.33 -14.46
CA THR A 133 -16.26 -3.07 -15.71
C THR A 133 -15.35 -2.75 -16.89
N THR A 134 -14.05 -2.49 -16.64
CA THR A 134 -13.06 -2.28 -17.70
C THR A 134 -12.62 -3.57 -18.37
N GLN A 135 -12.88 -4.73 -17.74
CA GLN A 135 -12.48 -6.02 -18.26
C GLN A 135 -13.16 -6.32 -19.60
N ALA A 136 -12.38 -6.79 -20.57
CA ALA A 136 -12.91 -7.28 -21.84
C ALA A 136 -13.97 -8.37 -21.61
N GLY A 137 -15.10 -8.24 -22.31
CA GLY A 137 -16.26 -9.13 -22.16
C GLY A 137 -17.33 -8.63 -21.19
N TYR A 138 -17.10 -7.55 -20.44
CA TYR A 138 -18.17 -6.90 -19.69
C TYR A 138 -19.11 -6.19 -20.65
N ASP A 139 -20.40 -6.55 -20.57
CA ASP A 139 -21.45 -5.96 -21.41
C ASP A 139 -22.41 -5.16 -20.52
N ALA A 140 -22.25 -3.84 -20.50
CA ALA A 140 -23.07 -2.93 -19.71
C ALA A 140 -24.55 -2.93 -20.12
N ASP A 141 -24.85 -3.35 -21.35
CA ASP A 141 -26.18 -3.38 -21.94
C ASP A 141 -26.83 -4.77 -21.88
N ALA A 142 -26.08 -5.81 -21.48
CA ALA A 142 -26.57 -7.18 -21.23
C ALA A 142 -27.42 -7.25 -19.94
N ILE A 143 -28.47 -6.45 -19.89
CA ILE A 143 -29.45 -6.46 -18.83
C ILE A 143 -30.54 -7.46 -19.23
N ILE A 144 -30.47 -8.67 -18.66
CA ILE A 144 -31.53 -9.69 -18.83
C ILE A 144 -32.82 -9.23 -18.13
N ASP A 145 -32.69 -8.47 -17.03
CA ASP A 145 -33.81 -7.88 -16.29
C ASP A 145 -33.37 -6.52 -15.68
N PRO A 146 -34.11 -5.42 -15.92
CA PRO A 146 -33.79 -4.06 -15.44
C PRO A 146 -33.58 -3.91 -13.93
N ARG A 147 -33.99 -4.90 -13.13
CA ARG A 147 -33.78 -4.93 -11.68
C ARG A 147 -32.41 -5.45 -11.27
N PHE A 148 -31.69 -6.09 -12.19
CA PHE A 148 -30.38 -6.65 -11.93
C PHE A 148 -29.33 -5.91 -12.75
N PRO A 149 -28.19 -5.54 -12.14
CA PRO A 149 -27.08 -5.00 -12.90
C PRO A 149 -26.52 -6.06 -13.87
N PRO A 150 -25.78 -5.63 -14.90
CA PRO A 150 -25.05 -6.55 -15.76
C PRO A 150 -24.17 -7.53 -14.97
N ALA A 151 -24.01 -8.74 -15.51
CA ALA A 151 -23.22 -9.77 -14.86
C ALA A 151 -21.74 -9.33 -14.79
N PRO A 152 -21.10 -9.36 -13.61
CA PRO A 152 -19.67 -9.08 -13.49
C PRO A 152 -18.85 -10.17 -14.20
N VAL A 153 -17.73 -9.75 -14.80
CA VAL A 153 -16.82 -10.66 -15.52
C VAL A 153 -15.62 -11.05 -14.67
N VAL A 154 -15.11 -10.11 -13.87
CA VAL A 154 -14.00 -10.36 -12.95
C VAL A 154 -14.54 -11.02 -11.67
N THR A 155 -13.92 -12.12 -11.28
CA THR A 155 -14.31 -12.91 -10.11
C THR A 155 -13.18 -13.00 -9.10
N LEU A 156 -13.50 -12.85 -7.82
CA LEU A 156 -12.65 -13.17 -6.68
C LEU A 156 -13.22 -14.40 -5.95
N THR A 157 -12.40 -15.43 -5.80
CA THR A 157 -12.74 -16.65 -5.04
C THR A 157 -11.48 -17.19 -4.35
N PRO A 158 -11.59 -17.89 -3.21
CA PRO A 158 -10.46 -18.65 -2.69
C PRO A 158 -9.97 -19.66 -3.72
N ALA A 159 -8.66 -19.86 -3.79
CA ALA A 159 -8.07 -20.90 -4.59
C ALA A 159 -8.46 -22.30 -4.09
N PRO A 160 -8.48 -23.32 -4.97
CA PRO A 160 -8.80 -24.68 -4.58
C PRO A 160 -7.92 -25.18 -3.41
N GLY A 161 -8.56 -25.57 -2.31
CA GLY A 161 -7.87 -26.08 -1.12
C GLY A 161 -7.32 -24.99 -0.19
N GLN A 162 -7.52 -23.71 -0.49
CA GLN A 162 -7.19 -22.60 0.41
C GLN A 162 -8.41 -22.17 1.23
N GLU A 163 -8.18 -21.94 2.52
CA GLU A 163 -9.18 -21.33 3.41
C GLU A 163 -8.85 -19.85 3.59
N VAL A 164 -9.46 -19.01 2.74
CA VAL A 164 -9.35 -17.55 2.84
C VAL A 164 -10.61 -17.01 3.52
N ALA A 165 -10.42 -16.34 4.67
CA ALA A 165 -11.54 -15.91 5.51
C ALA A 165 -12.39 -14.79 4.88
N ARG A 166 -11.79 -13.97 4.00
CA ARG A 166 -12.41 -12.78 3.40
C ARG A 166 -11.85 -12.52 2.01
N GLY A 167 -12.70 -12.10 1.08
CA GLY A 167 -12.27 -11.68 -0.26
C GLY A 167 -11.63 -10.31 -0.25
N LEU A 168 -12.43 -9.28 -0.01
CA LEU A 168 -11.98 -7.88 0.03
C LEU A 168 -12.40 -7.25 1.36
N SER A 169 -11.49 -6.53 2.02
CA SER A 169 -11.76 -5.76 3.25
C SER A 169 -11.54 -4.27 2.98
N ILE A 170 -12.50 -3.43 3.39
CA ILE A 170 -12.50 -1.99 3.15
C ILE A 170 -12.62 -1.27 4.49
N ALA A 171 -11.64 -0.44 4.82
CA ALA A 171 -11.59 0.36 6.05
C ALA A 171 -11.49 1.87 5.80
N ALA A 172 -11.45 2.30 4.53
CA ALA A 172 -11.39 3.70 4.15
C ALA A 172 -12.72 4.23 3.59
N ASP A 173 -12.85 5.56 3.63
CA ASP A 173 -14.01 6.27 3.10
C ASP A 173 -13.96 6.39 1.58
N GLU A 174 -15.13 6.58 0.96
CA GLU A 174 -15.27 6.89 -0.47
C GLU A 174 -14.69 5.84 -1.43
N VAL A 175 -14.48 4.61 -0.96
CA VAL A 175 -14.03 3.49 -1.79
C VAL A 175 -15.20 3.02 -2.68
N VAL A 176 -14.93 2.92 -3.99
CA VAL A 176 -15.91 2.45 -4.98
C VAL A 176 -15.45 1.10 -5.52
N VAL A 177 -16.32 0.09 -5.43
CA VAL A 177 -16.10 -1.23 -6.03
C VAL A 177 -17.25 -1.54 -6.98
N ARG A 178 -16.95 -1.84 -8.25
CA ARG A 178 -17.96 -2.20 -9.26
C ARG A 178 -17.45 -3.28 -10.20
N GLY A 179 -18.38 -4.01 -10.84
CA GLY A 179 -18.04 -5.02 -11.84
C GLY A 179 -17.32 -6.27 -11.31
N LEU A 180 -17.32 -6.50 -9.99
CA LEU A 180 -16.70 -7.67 -9.36
C LEU A 180 -17.74 -8.67 -8.84
N SER A 181 -17.47 -9.95 -9.05
CA SER A 181 -18.13 -11.07 -8.36
C SER A 181 -17.23 -11.54 -7.21
N ILE A 182 -17.74 -11.60 -5.99
CA ILE A 182 -16.96 -12.03 -4.81
C ILE A 182 -17.73 -13.15 -4.10
N TYR A 183 -17.19 -14.37 -4.09
CA TYR A 183 -17.88 -15.53 -3.48
C TYR A 183 -16.90 -16.57 -2.93
N GLY A 184 -17.42 -17.57 -2.21
CA GLY A 184 -16.65 -18.74 -1.78
C GLY A 184 -15.90 -18.61 -0.46
N PHE A 185 -15.78 -17.40 0.09
CA PHE A 185 -15.12 -17.11 1.38
C PHE A 185 -15.90 -17.65 2.57
N ARG A 186 -15.21 -18.24 3.55
CA ARG A 186 -15.79 -18.87 4.75
C ARG A 186 -14.89 -18.65 5.96
N THR A 187 -15.49 -18.63 7.15
CA THR A 187 -14.83 -18.44 8.46
C THR A 187 -15.02 -19.65 9.35
#